data_AF-A0A290SA37-F1
#
_entry.id   AF-A0A290SA37-F1
#
_cell.length_a   1.000
_cell.length_b   1.000
_cell.length_c   1.000
_cell.angle_alpha   90.00
_cell.angle_beta   90.00
_cell.angle_gamma   90.00
#
_symmetry.space_group_name_H-M   'P 1'
#
loop_
_entity.id
_entity.type
_entity.pdbx_description
1 polymer ?
#
loop_
_entity_poly.entity_id
_entity_poly.type
_entity_poly.pdbx_seq_one_letter_code
_entity_poly.pdbx_strand_id
1 'polypeptide(L)'
;MHFSSTTFHAKYFKGVIALIVLLIITRIAAPYVVQYYVNYQLKHTQGVTGHVGDVDLFLYRGAYAIDNVEIYAVDATSAPKPLLSIQTLDFSLAWSALLKGNLVTNMAFTRPEIVIYDKDPNASEQNQQVKDETTWVGLANNLVLFSIDTLTIEQGKLTLVNSTNSGENPTFISNINAEIKNITNAQNLSKTLVTTLNVEGALMGEAALKLNGKLDPFSKQANFDFNAEVQRFSVKNLDTVFKVYTPFDIEAGGIDGAMELVAKDNNLNGYVKAGVQNLRVFSWREDIEKDDDGIFTAIFEGSVDLLGSILENDESKLVAARIPIEGQLDNADVSTFQAVTSVLKNAFFDAFKMKVDNVISFEDTDNKPDNNGN
;
A
#
# COMPACT_ATOMS: atom_id res chain seq x y z
N MET A 1 21.24 -38.54 67.16
CA MET A 1 20.45 -37.66 66.27
C MET A 1 21.41 -36.69 65.60
N HIS A 2 21.78 -36.92 64.34
CA HIS A 2 22.63 -36.01 63.56
C HIS A 2 21.79 -35.43 62.42
N PHE A 3 21.53 -34.13 62.48
CA PHE A 3 20.81 -33.38 61.45
C PHE A 3 21.72 -33.19 60.23
N SER A 4 21.42 -33.90 59.14
CA SER A 4 21.95 -33.63 57.79
C SER A 4 20.82 -33.06 56.95
N SER A 5 20.58 -31.75 57.05
CA SER A 5 19.53 -31.09 56.23
C SER A 5 19.96 -29.73 55.64
N THR A 6 21.15 -29.24 55.93
CA THR A 6 21.61 -27.89 55.53
C THR A 6 22.29 -27.84 54.16
N THR A 7 22.87 -28.94 53.67
CA THR A 7 23.58 -28.97 52.37
C THR A 7 22.65 -29.11 51.16
N PHE A 8 21.45 -29.67 51.36
CA PHE A 8 20.46 -29.81 50.28
C PHE A 8 19.92 -28.42 49.89
N HIS A 9 19.43 -27.65 50.86
CA HIS A 9 18.91 -26.29 50.66
C HIS A 9 19.94 -25.34 50.01
N ALA A 10 21.22 -25.44 50.37
CA ALA A 10 22.27 -24.58 49.83
C ALA A 10 22.56 -24.83 48.32
N LYS A 11 22.38 -26.06 47.82
CA LYS A 11 22.58 -26.37 46.39
C LYS A 11 21.42 -25.84 45.54
N TYR A 12 20.17 -26.03 45.98
CA TYR A 12 19.02 -25.44 45.29
C TYR A 12 19.04 -23.92 45.33
N PHE A 13 19.47 -23.32 46.45
CA PHE A 13 19.63 -21.87 46.56
C PHE A 13 20.66 -21.32 45.56
N LYS A 14 21.83 -21.96 45.43
CA LYS A 14 22.84 -21.59 44.41
C LYS A 14 22.31 -21.77 42.98
N GLY A 15 21.55 -22.82 42.72
CA GLY A 15 20.91 -23.07 41.42
C GLY A 15 19.88 -21.99 41.06
N VAL A 16 19.03 -21.59 42.03
CA VAL A 16 18.05 -20.51 41.84
C VAL A 16 18.75 -19.17 41.60
N ILE A 17 19.79 -18.85 42.35
CA ILE A 17 20.59 -17.63 42.11
C ILE A 17 21.21 -17.66 40.70
N ALA A 18 21.81 -18.78 40.30
CA ALA A 18 22.40 -18.91 38.97
C ALA A 18 21.35 -18.73 37.85
N LEU A 19 20.15 -19.29 38.04
CA LEU A 19 19.03 -19.11 37.09
C LEU A 19 18.56 -17.65 37.03
N ILE A 20 18.41 -16.97 38.17
CA ILE A 20 18.01 -15.56 38.22
C ILE A 20 19.06 -14.69 37.53
N VAL A 21 20.35 -14.92 37.81
CA VAL A 21 21.45 -14.21 37.15
C VAL A 21 21.43 -14.44 35.64
N LEU A 22 21.22 -15.68 35.19
CA LEU A 22 21.08 -16.00 33.78
C LEU A 22 19.92 -15.25 33.14
N LEU A 23 18.74 -15.26 33.76
CA LEU A 23 17.57 -14.55 33.25
C LEU A 23 17.79 -13.03 33.17
N ILE A 24 18.48 -12.44 34.14
CA ILE A 24 18.84 -11.01 34.13
C ILE A 24 19.79 -10.72 32.97
N ILE A 25 20.85 -11.53 32.80
CA ILE A 25 21.81 -11.37 31.70
C ILE A 25 21.10 -11.50 30.35
N THR A 26 20.26 -12.53 30.18
CA THR A 26 19.48 -12.72 28.95
C THR A 26 18.55 -11.54 28.69
N ARG A 27 17.86 -11.04 29.72
CA ARG A 27 16.96 -9.88 29.60
C ARG A 27 17.69 -8.62 29.15
N ILE A 28 18.90 -8.38 29.67
CA ILE A 28 19.73 -7.23 29.29
C ILE A 28 20.30 -7.41 27.88
N ALA A 29 20.75 -8.61 27.51
CA ALA A 29 21.37 -8.87 26.21
C ALA A 29 20.35 -8.93 25.06
N ALA A 30 19.12 -9.40 25.30
CA ALA A 30 18.15 -9.68 24.25
C ALA A 30 17.81 -8.49 23.33
N PRO A 31 17.57 -7.26 23.82
CA PRO A 31 17.38 -6.07 22.96
C PRO A 31 18.49 -5.89 21.93
N TYR A 32 19.75 -5.94 22.39
CA TYR A 32 20.93 -5.74 21.54
C TYR A 32 21.11 -6.86 20.51
N VAL A 33 20.78 -8.10 20.89
CA VAL A 33 20.84 -9.24 19.97
C VAL A 33 19.81 -9.09 18.86
N VAL A 34 18.58 -8.69 19.19
CA VAL A 34 17.53 -8.45 18.19
C VAL A 34 17.92 -7.29 17.28
N GLN A 35 18.35 -6.16 17.85
CA GLN A 35 18.82 -5.01 17.08
C GLN A 35 19.94 -5.38 16.11
N TYR A 36 20.95 -6.12 16.59
CA TYR A 36 22.06 -6.59 15.77
C TYR A 36 21.58 -7.50 14.63
N TYR A 37 20.67 -8.43 14.93
CA TYR A 37 20.09 -9.33 13.94
C TYR A 37 19.34 -8.56 12.83
N VAL A 38 18.47 -7.62 13.20
CA VAL A 38 17.71 -6.82 12.22
C VAL A 38 18.65 -6.00 11.34
N ASN A 39 19.62 -5.30 11.93
CA ASN A 39 20.63 -4.55 11.19
C ASN A 39 21.48 -5.45 10.27
N TYR A 40 21.80 -6.66 10.72
CA TYR A 40 22.50 -7.64 9.89
C TYR A 40 21.68 -8.04 8.67
N GLN A 41 20.38 -8.33 8.84
CA GLN A 41 19.49 -8.68 7.74
C GLN A 41 19.34 -7.52 6.73
N LEU A 42 19.11 -6.29 7.21
CA LEU A 42 19.01 -5.10 6.36
C LEU A 42 20.27 -4.89 5.52
N LYS A 43 21.46 -5.07 6.12
CA LYS A 43 22.75 -4.86 5.44
C LYS A 43 23.04 -5.92 4.36
N HIS A 44 22.52 -7.13 4.50
CA HIS A 44 22.78 -8.25 3.58
C HIS A 44 21.62 -8.49 2.60
N THR A 45 20.59 -7.67 2.63
CA THR A 45 19.50 -7.72 1.66
C THR A 45 19.95 -7.03 0.37
N GLN A 46 19.78 -7.69 -0.76
CA GLN A 46 20.22 -7.16 -2.05
C GLN A 46 19.37 -5.94 -2.43
N GLY A 47 20.01 -4.88 -2.94
CA GLY A 47 19.34 -3.68 -3.44
C GLY A 47 18.94 -2.64 -2.40
N VAL A 48 18.91 -3.00 -1.12
CA VAL A 48 18.58 -2.09 -0.02
C VAL A 48 19.65 -2.12 1.07
N THR A 49 19.66 -1.08 1.89
CA THR A 49 20.42 -1.00 3.14
C THR A 49 19.58 -0.29 4.17
N GLY A 50 19.97 -0.33 5.43
CA GLY A 50 19.19 0.33 6.46
C GLY A 50 19.78 0.18 7.84
N HIS A 51 19.06 0.74 8.80
CA HIS A 51 19.32 0.50 10.20
C HIS A 51 18.03 0.61 11.01
N VAL A 52 18.12 0.13 12.24
CA VAL A 52 17.09 0.33 13.26
C VAL A 52 17.72 0.91 14.53
N GLY A 53 16.93 1.71 15.23
CA GLY A 53 17.22 2.22 16.56
C GLY A 53 17.17 1.11 17.62
N ASP A 54 16.78 1.50 18.82
CA ASP A 54 16.64 0.60 19.96
C ASP A 54 15.46 -0.36 19.82
N VAL A 55 15.58 -1.47 20.56
CA VAL A 55 14.58 -2.53 20.61
C VAL A 55 14.06 -2.63 22.03
N ASP A 56 12.78 -2.38 22.22
CA ASP A 56 12.13 -2.51 23.51
C ASP A 56 11.40 -3.84 23.62
N LEU A 57 11.74 -4.63 24.64
CA LEU A 57 11.11 -5.93 24.87
C LEU A 57 10.07 -5.82 26.00
N PHE A 58 8.82 -6.13 25.72
CA PHE A 58 7.71 -6.12 26.67
C PHE A 58 7.24 -7.55 26.98
N LEU A 59 8.07 -8.33 27.70
CA LEU A 59 7.84 -9.76 27.95
C LEU A 59 6.50 -10.06 28.64
N TYR A 60 6.02 -9.18 29.52
CA TYR A 60 4.76 -9.37 30.26
C TYR A 60 3.54 -9.43 29.33
N ARG A 61 3.58 -8.74 28.18
CA ARG A 61 2.53 -8.76 27.15
C ARG A 61 2.96 -9.52 25.89
N GLY A 62 4.11 -10.19 25.92
CA GLY A 62 4.64 -10.92 24.78
C GLY A 62 4.80 -10.03 23.55
N ALA A 63 5.43 -8.88 23.72
CA ALA A 63 5.62 -7.92 22.63
C ALA A 63 7.03 -7.39 22.57
N TYR A 64 7.40 -6.83 21.43
CA TYR A 64 8.59 -6.01 21.27
C TYR A 64 8.33 -4.87 20.31
N ALA A 65 9.04 -3.76 20.49
CA ALA A 65 9.00 -2.62 19.59
C ALA A 65 10.41 -2.35 19.04
N ILE A 66 10.47 -1.85 17.80
CA ILE A 66 11.68 -1.39 17.16
C ILE A 66 11.46 0.07 16.79
N ASP A 67 12.35 0.94 17.25
CA ASP A 67 12.26 2.37 16.96
C ASP A 67 13.17 2.77 15.80
N ASN A 68 12.79 3.85 15.11
CA ASN A 68 13.56 4.50 14.04
C ASN A 68 14.08 3.49 13.00
N VAL A 69 13.16 2.77 12.37
CA VAL A 69 13.49 1.90 11.24
C VAL A 69 13.71 2.77 10.01
N GLU A 70 14.86 2.63 9.36
CA GLU A 70 15.17 3.36 8.13
C GLU A 70 15.73 2.40 7.07
N ILE A 71 15.14 2.42 5.88
CA ILE A 71 15.56 1.63 4.72
C ILE A 71 15.79 2.55 3.53
N TYR A 72 16.89 2.33 2.84
CA TYR A 72 17.37 3.09 1.71
C TYR A 72 17.63 2.18 0.50
N ALA A 73 17.38 2.68 -0.70
CA ALA A 73 17.84 2.08 -1.94
C ALA A 73 19.36 2.23 -2.03
N VAL A 74 20.06 1.14 -2.36
CA VAL A 74 21.49 1.17 -2.67
C VAL A 74 21.67 1.23 -4.18
N ASP A 75 22.47 2.17 -4.64
CA ASP A 75 22.96 2.24 -6.03
C ASP A 75 24.49 2.18 -6.00
N ALA A 76 25.10 1.62 -7.05
CA ALA A 76 26.56 1.58 -7.21
C ALA A 76 27.18 2.97 -7.41
N THR A 77 26.39 3.95 -7.86
CA THR A 77 26.88 5.24 -8.38
C THR A 77 26.31 6.47 -7.69
N SER A 78 25.27 6.30 -6.86
CA SER A 78 24.54 7.41 -6.24
C SER A 78 24.43 7.27 -4.73
N ALA A 79 24.21 8.40 -4.05
CA ALA A 79 23.90 8.40 -2.62
C ALA A 79 22.63 7.58 -2.34
N PRO A 80 22.54 6.88 -1.19
CA PRO A 80 21.35 6.11 -0.85
C PRO A 80 20.08 6.97 -0.83
N LYS A 81 19.03 6.51 -1.51
CA LYS A 81 17.72 7.21 -1.55
C LYS A 81 16.78 6.61 -0.49
N PRO A 82 16.09 7.40 0.34
CA PRO A 82 15.18 6.86 1.37
C PRO A 82 13.99 6.14 0.73
N LEU A 83 13.63 4.96 1.24
CA LEU A 83 12.50 4.16 0.75
C LEU A 83 11.41 3.99 1.81
N LEU A 84 11.82 3.73 3.06
CA LEU A 84 10.94 3.51 4.19
C LEU A 84 11.56 4.13 5.44
N SER A 85 10.78 4.90 6.17
CA SER A 85 11.06 5.23 7.56
C SER A 85 9.86 4.83 8.43
N ILE A 86 10.10 4.36 9.64
CA ILE A 86 9.04 4.06 10.62
C ILE A 86 9.52 4.56 11.96
N GLN A 87 8.72 5.37 12.64
CA GLN A 87 9.10 5.83 13.96
C GLN A 87 9.10 4.70 14.98
N THR A 88 8.03 3.91 15.03
CA THR A 88 7.92 2.76 15.93
C THR A 88 7.18 1.63 15.23
N LEU A 89 7.78 0.44 15.26
CA LEU A 89 7.18 -0.79 14.77
C LEU A 89 6.97 -1.75 15.97
N ASP A 90 5.72 -1.92 16.38
CA ASP A 90 5.33 -2.80 17.49
C ASP A 90 4.87 -4.17 16.99
N PHE A 91 5.37 -5.23 17.61
CA PHE A 91 4.94 -6.60 17.42
C PHE A 91 4.39 -7.12 18.74
N SER A 92 3.17 -7.67 18.73
CA SER A 92 2.55 -8.22 19.94
C SER A 92 1.87 -9.55 19.69
N LEU A 93 1.94 -10.45 20.66
CA LEU A 93 1.18 -11.70 20.62
C LEU A 93 -0.32 -11.44 20.72
N ALA A 94 -1.10 -12.11 19.88
CA ALA A 94 -2.55 -12.14 19.99
C ALA A 94 -2.97 -13.08 21.15
N TRP A 95 -3.07 -12.54 22.35
CA TRP A 95 -3.38 -13.31 23.56
C TRP A 95 -4.66 -14.17 23.46
N SER A 96 -5.71 -13.65 22.83
CA SER A 96 -6.97 -14.38 22.63
C SER A 96 -6.81 -15.60 21.71
N ALA A 97 -5.89 -15.53 20.74
CA ALA A 97 -5.55 -16.63 19.85
C ALA A 97 -4.59 -17.62 20.53
N LEU A 98 -3.64 -17.12 21.32
CA LEU A 98 -2.70 -17.94 22.09
C LEU A 98 -3.43 -18.85 23.09
N LEU A 99 -4.44 -18.30 23.78
CA LEU A 99 -5.32 -19.08 24.68
C LEU A 99 -6.10 -20.19 23.95
N LYS A 100 -6.27 -20.08 22.63
CA LYS A 100 -6.89 -21.09 21.75
C LYS A 100 -5.86 -22.00 21.08
N GLY A 101 -4.59 -21.93 21.46
CA GLY A 101 -3.50 -22.74 20.93
C GLY A 101 -2.88 -22.23 19.63
N ASN A 102 -3.21 -21.00 19.20
CA ASN A 102 -2.68 -20.42 17.97
C ASN A 102 -1.69 -19.30 18.27
N LEU A 103 -0.45 -19.46 17.80
CA LEU A 103 0.60 -18.46 17.95
C LEU A 103 0.58 -17.52 16.75
N VAL A 104 -0.11 -16.39 16.89
CA VAL A 104 -0.17 -15.33 15.86
C VAL A 104 0.16 -13.97 16.47
N THR A 105 0.67 -13.06 15.63
CA THR A 105 1.15 -11.74 16.02
C THR A 105 0.36 -10.63 15.35
N ASN A 106 0.22 -9.51 16.07
CA ASN A 106 -0.22 -8.24 15.54
C ASN A 106 1.00 -7.37 15.26
N MET A 107 0.95 -6.57 14.20
CA MET A 107 1.97 -5.57 13.86
C MET A 107 1.35 -4.18 13.79
N ALA A 108 1.97 -3.19 14.42
CA ALA A 108 1.53 -1.80 14.36
C ALA A 108 2.66 -0.89 13.91
N PHE A 109 2.42 -0.15 12.83
CA PHE A 109 3.34 0.81 12.24
C PHE A 109 2.91 2.21 12.63
N THR A 110 3.70 2.88 13.48
CA THR A 110 3.44 4.27 13.87
C THR A 110 4.25 5.22 12.99
N ARG A 111 3.54 6.13 12.31
CA ARG A 111 4.09 7.13 11.38
C ARG A 111 5.07 6.53 10.36
N PRO A 112 4.70 5.47 9.61
CA PRO A 112 5.53 5.02 8.51
C PRO A 112 5.51 6.03 7.36
N GLU A 113 6.66 6.33 6.77
CA GLU A 113 6.78 7.08 5.52
C GLU A 113 7.40 6.19 4.44
N ILE A 114 6.66 5.98 3.36
CA ILE A 114 7.11 5.24 2.18
C ILE A 114 7.36 6.24 1.06
N VAL A 115 8.47 6.09 0.36
CA VAL A 115 8.82 6.91 -0.80
C VAL A 115 9.02 6.02 -2.02
N ILE A 116 8.26 6.32 -3.07
CA ILE A 116 8.33 5.67 -4.38
C ILE A 116 8.96 6.67 -5.35
N TYR A 117 9.95 6.21 -6.11
CA TYR A 117 10.59 6.99 -7.18
C TYR A 117 10.20 6.40 -8.52
N ASP A 118 9.71 7.22 -9.45
CA ASP A 118 9.37 6.75 -10.79
C ASP A 118 9.70 7.81 -11.88
N LYS A 119 10.14 7.33 -13.06
CA LYS A 119 10.55 8.13 -14.22
C LYS A 119 11.56 9.25 -13.90
N ASP A 120 12.73 8.88 -13.37
CA ASP A 120 13.84 9.80 -13.10
C ASP A 120 14.88 9.83 -14.24
N PRO A 121 14.96 10.90 -15.07
CA PRO A 121 15.92 10.95 -16.19
C PRO A 121 17.33 11.34 -15.75
N ASN A 122 17.53 11.80 -14.50
CA ASN A 122 18.83 12.25 -13.98
C ASN A 122 19.42 11.34 -12.89
N ALA A 123 18.71 10.27 -12.52
CA ALA A 123 19.27 9.20 -11.71
C ALA A 123 19.20 7.91 -12.50
N SER A 124 20.22 7.06 -12.36
CA SER A 124 20.14 5.66 -12.77
C SER A 124 18.75 5.12 -12.39
N GLU A 125 18.10 4.43 -13.34
CA GLU A 125 16.84 3.74 -13.09
C GLU A 125 16.88 3.10 -11.70
N GLN A 126 15.84 3.37 -10.90
CA GLN A 126 15.74 2.84 -9.53
C GLN A 126 16.15 1.36 -9.54
N ASN A 127 17.13 1.02 -8.69
CA ASN A 127 17.77 -0.29 -8.66
C ASN A 127 16.72 -1.40 -8.87
N GLN A 128 16.87 -2.20 -9.93
CA GLN A 128 15.92 -3.25 -10.30
C GLN A 128 15.59 -4.18 -9.13
N GLN A 129 16.53 -4.36 -8.19
CA GLN A 129 16.34 -5.14 -6.97
C GLN A 129 15.32 -4.53 -6.01
N VAL A 130 15.17 -3.20 -5.99
CA VAL A 130 14.13 -2.52 -5.20
C VAL A 130 12.74 -2.74 -5.80
N LYS A 131 12.67 -2.88 -7.13
CA LYS A 131 11.44 -3.23 -7.86
C LYS A 131 11.11 -4.72 -7.79
N ASP A 132 12.08 -5.56 -7.43
CA ASP A 132 11.90 -6.99 -7.24
C ASP A 132 11.16 -7.25 -5.91
N GLU A 133 9.99 -7.87 -6.02
CA GLU A 133 9.17 -8.22 -4.87
C GLU A 133 9.85 -9.20 -3.91
N THR A 134 10.72 -10.08 -4.43
CA THR A 134 11.43 -11.06 -3.61
C THR A 134 12.36 -10.40 -2.58
N THR A 135 12.83 -9.18 -2.85
CA THR A 135 13.60 -8.37 -1.90
C THR A 135 12.78 -8.07 -0.65
N TRP A 136 11.54 -7.57 -0.83
CA TRP A 136 10.68 -7.16 0.27
C TRP A 136 10.03 -8.35 0.97
N VAL A 137 9.57 -9.35 0.22
CA VAL A 137 9.04 -10.60 0.77
C VAL A 137 10.12 -11.36 1.52
N GLY A 138 11.34 -11.41 0.98
CA GLY A 138 12.51 -12.00 1.65
C GLY A 138 12.84 -11.28 2.96
N LEU A 139 12.89 -9.94 2.94
CA LEU A 139 13.12 -9.15 4.14
C LEU A 139 12.03 -9.38 5.19
N ALA A 140 10.77 -9.37 4.80
CA ALA A 140 9.65 -9.64 5.70
C ALA A 140 9.75 -11.06 6.30
N ASN A 141 10.02 -12.08 5.50
CA ASN A 141 10.18 -13.47 5.96
C ASN A 141 11.37 -13.66 6.91
N ASN A 142 12.45 -12.89 6.73
CA ASN A 142 13.64 -12.97 7.59
C ASN A 142 13.47 -12.24 8.93
N LEU A 143 12.59 -11.22 8.97
CA LEU A 143 12.37 -10.38 10.15
C LEU A 143 11.14 -10.80 10.97
N VAL A 144 10.10 -11.31 10.33
CA VAL A 144 8.84 -11.70 10.98
C VAL A 144 8.86 -13.19 11.33
N LEU A 145 8.99 -13.50 12.61
CA LEU A 145 9.16 -14.87 13.11
C LEU A 145 7.85 -15.68 13.24
N PHE A 146 6.71 -14.99 13.34
CA PHE A 146 5.41 -15.60 13.63
C PHE A 146 4.37 -15.17 12.59
N SER A 147 3.31 -15.97 12.42
CA SER A 147 2.22 -15.63 11.50
C SER A 147 1.51 -14.36 11.94
N ILE A 148 1.28 -13.44 11.01
CA ILE A 148 0.57 -12.19 11.25
C ILE A 148 -0.94 -12.42 11.19
N ASP A 149 -1.68 -11.88 12.16
CA ASP A 149 -3.14 -11.86 12.14
C ASP A 149 -3.68 -10.47 11.78
N THR A 150 -3.16 -9.44 12.45
CA THR A 150 -3.56 -8.04 12.25
C THR A 150 -2.36 -7.16 11.93
N LEU A 151 -2.52 -6.26 10.98
CA LEU A 151 -1.59 -5.17 10.66
C LEU A 151 -2.32 -3.83 10.80
N THR A 152 -1.76 -2.90 11.57
CA THR A 152 -2.26 -1.53 11.68
C THR A 152 -1.22 -0.51 11.24
N ILE A 153 -1.67 0.54 10.56
CA ILE A 153 -0.86 1.73 10.25
C ILE A 153 -1.53 2.92 10.92
N GLU A 154 -0.75 3.72 11.64
CA GLU A 154 -1.20 4.93 12.31
C GLU A 154 -0.43 6.12 11.76
N GLN A 155 -1.13 7.13 11.24
CA GLN A 155 -0.55 8.38 10.76
C GLN A 155 0.56 8.20 9.70
N GLY A 156 0.40 7.25 8.79
CA GLY A 156 1.36 6.98 7.72
C GLY A 156 1.37 8.05 6.63
N LYS A 157 2.41 7.99 5.80
CA LYS A 157 2.60 8.83 4.62
C LYS A 157 3.15 8.00 3.45
N LEU A 158 2.60 8.19 2.27
CA LEU A 158 3.11 7.63 1.01
C LEU A 158 3.45 8.78 0.09
N THR A 159 4.68 8.84 -0.40
CA THR A 159 5.17 9.90 -1.29
C THR A 159 5.57 9.30 -2.63
N LEU A 160 5.04 9.83 -3.72
CA LEU A 160 5.49 9.60 -5.08
C LEU A 160 6.38 10.77 -5.50
N VAL A 161 7.65 10.45 -5.77
CA VAL A 161 8.63 11.37 -6.33
C VAL A 161 8.78 11.02 -7.80
N ASN A 162 8.29 11.91 -8.65
CA ASN A 162 8.54 11.87 -10.08
C ASN A 162 9.62 12.89 -10.43
N SER A 163 10.40 12.64 -11.48
CA SER A 163 11.34 13.64 -11.95
C SER A 163 10.73 14.52 -13.02
N THR A 164 10.56 15.76 -12.63
CA THR A 164 10.27 16.87 -13.52
C THR A 164 11.31 17.96 -13.28
N ASN A 165 11.23 19.06 -14.03
CA ASN A 165 12.18 20.16 -13.90
C ASN A 165 12.28 20.63 -12.44
N SER A 166 13.50 20.99 -12.01
CA SER A 166 13.79 21.47 -10.66
C SER A 166 12.77 22.51 -10.18
N GLY A 167 11.84 22.12 -9.29
CA GLY A 167 10.84 23.02 -8.73
C GLY A 167 9.45 22.43 -8.48
N GLU A 168 9.12 21.25 -9.02
CA GLU A 168 7.82 20.62 -8.76
C GLU A 168 7.79 19.85 -7.43
N ASN A 169 6.59 19.75 -6.83
CA ASN A 169 6.39 19.13 -5.52
C ASN A 169 6.02 17.65 -5.66
N PRO A 170 6.59 16.75 -4.83
CA PRO A 170 6.15 15.36 -4.77
C PRO A 170 4.66 15.25 -4.49
N THR A 171 4.02 14.26 -5.12
CA THR A 171 2.65 13.90 -4.77
C THR A 171 2.67 12.99 -3.56
N PHE A 172 1.76 13.17 -2.60
CA PHE A 172 1.72 12.31 -1.43
C PHE A 172 0.30 12.07 -0.92
N ILE A 173 0.16 11.00 -0.14
CA ILE A 173 -1.00 10.72 0.70
C ILE A 173 -0.50 10.77 2.14
N SER A 174 -1.12 11.58 2.98
CA SER A 174 -0.78 11.72 4.39
C SER A 174 -1.92 11.23 5.29
N ASN A 175 -1.67 11.18 6.60
CA ASN A 175 -2.63 10.75 7.61
C ASN A 175 -3.23 9.36 7.31
N ILE A 176 -2.41 8.47 6.76
CA ILE A 176 -2.83 7.12 6.40
C ILE A 176 -3.10 6.36 7.70
N ASN A 177 -4.34 5.92 7.89
CA ASN A 177 -4.70 4.99 8.94
C ASN A 177 -5.25 3.73 8.27
N ALA A 178 -4.64 2.58 8.57
CA ALA A 178 -5.00 1.31 7.95
C ALA A 178 -5.20 0.23 9.01
N GLU A 179 -6.15 -0.66 8.74
CA GLU A 179 -6.37 -1.87 9.52
C GLU A 179 -6.61 -3.05 8.56
N ILE A 180 -5.73 -4.05 8.66
CA ILE A 180 -5.78 -5.29 7.90
C ILE A 180 -5.91 -6.43 8.90
N LYS A 181 -6.99 -7.20 8.82
CA LYS A 181 -7.31 -8.28 9.80
C LYS A 181 -7.47 -9.62 9.11
N ASN A 182 -7.29 -10.69 9.89
CA ASN A 182 -7.42 -12.08 9.47
C ASN A 182 -6.41 -12.49 8.39
N ILE A 183 -5.18 -11.97 8.44
CA ILE A 183 -4.12 -12.26 7.45
C ILE A 183 -3.63 -13.72 7.53
N THR A 184 -3.91 -14.46 8.61
CA THR A 184 -3.11 -15.62 9.02
C THR A 184 -3.18 -16.87 8.11
N ASN A 185 -2.01 -17.43 7.78
CA ASN A 185 -1.80 -18.72 7.10
C ASN A 185 -1.63 -19.89 8.08
N ALA A 186 -2.16 -19.80 9.31
CA ALA A 186 -2.09 -20.94 10.21
C ALA A 186 -2.86 -22.10 9.55
N GLN A 187 -2.15 -23.18 9.18
CA GLN A 187 -2.70 -24.29 8.39
C GLN A 187 -3.95 -24.95 9.03
N ASN A 188 -4.20 -24.70 10.32
CA ASN A 188 -5.35 -25.20 11.07
C ASN A 188 -6.50 -24.19 11.25
N LEU A 189 -6.40 -22.95 10.75
CA LEU A 189 -7.43 -21.91 10.85
C LEU A 189 -8.11 -21.58 9.50
N SER A 190 -7.55 -22.08 8.40
CA SER A 190 -7.85 -21.59 7.04
C SER A 190 -8.86 -22.46 6.27
N LYS A 191 -10.16 -22.24 6.49
CA LYS A 191 -11.19 -22.57 5.48
C LYS A 191 -12.24 -21.49 5.23
N THR A 192 -12.30 -20.42 6.05
CA THR A 192 -13.41 -19.45 5.99
C THR A 192 -13.02 -18.01 6.34
N LEU A 193 -11.76 -17.71 6.66
CA LEU A 193 -11.39 -16.37 7.12
C LEU A 193 -11.03 -15.48 5.92
N VAL A 194 -11.91 -14.53 5.66
CA VAL A 194 -11.71 -13.46 4.66
C VAL A 194 -10.89 -12.35 5.32
N THR A 195 -9.75 -12.02 4.71
CA THR A 195 -8.94 -10.87 5.09
C THR A 195 -9.73 -9.60 4.81
N THR A 196 -9.85 -8.72 5.80
CA THR A 196 -10.49 -7.41 5.62
C THR A 196 -9.44 -6.31 5.62
N LEU A 197 -9.58 -5.36 4.72
CA LEU A 197 -8.73 -4.18 4.55
C LEU A 197 -9.59 -2.93 4.73
N ASN A 198 -9.19 -2.02 5.60
CA ASN A 198 -9.75 -0.67 5.67
C ASN A 198 -8.60 0.32 5.72
N VAL A 199 -8.61 1.33 4.84
CA VAL A 199 -7.59 2.37 4.74
C VAL A 199 -8.27 3.70 4.54
N GLU A 200 -7.87 4.68 5.34
CA GLU A 200 -8.25 6.07 5.16
C GLU A 200 -6.98 6.93 5.07
N GLY A 201 -7.05 8.03 4.31
CA GLY A 201 -5.93 8.97 4.18
C GLY A 201 -6.36 10.29 3.56
N ALA A 202 -5.41 11.19 3.36
CA ALA A 202 -5.63 12.48 2.73
C ALA A 202 -4.63 12.69 1.58
N LEU A 203 -5.13 12.65 0.35
CA LEU A 203 -4.35 12.99 -0.85
C LEU A 203 -3.95 14.46 -0.77
N MET A 204 -2.65 14.69 -0.85
CA MET A 204 -2.02 16.02 -0.72
C MET A 204 -2.41 16.74 0.57
N GLY A 205 -2.81 15.99 1.60
CA GLY A 205 -3.30 16.52 2.89
C GLY A 205 -4.70 17.14 2.85
N GLU A 206 -5.38 17.12 1.70
CA GLU A 206 -6.64 17.84 1.50
C GLU A 206 -7.81 16.89 1.18
N ALA A 207 -7.65 16.04 0.16
CA ALA A 207 -8.76 15.23 -0.34
C ALA A 207 -8.82 13.86 0.36
N ALA A 208 -9.97 13.59 0.99
CA ALA A 208 -10.18 12.33 1.71
C ALA A 208 -10.12 11.14 0.73
N LEU A 209 -9.29 10.16 1.08
CA LEU A 209 -9.15 8.88 0.41
C LEU A 209 -9.69 7.79 1.31
N LYS A 210 -10.48 6.88 0.75
CA LYS A 210 -10.96 5.67 1.41
C LYS A 210 -10.75 4.46 0.52
N LEU A 211 -10.25 3.38 1.09
CA LEU A 211 -10.14 2.07 0.46
C LEU A 211 -10.64 1.03 1.45
N ASN A 212 -11.66 0.27 1.08
CA ASN A 212 -12.18 -0.84 1.86
C ASN A 212 -12.17 -2.09 1.01
N GLY A 213 -11.95 -3.24 1.63
CA GLY A 213 -11.93 -4.46 0.88
C GLY A 213 -11.91 -5.73 1.68
N LYS A 214 -12.07 -6.80 0.92
CA LYS A 214 -12.06 -8.18 1.37
C LYS A 214 -11.28 -9.01 0.36
N LEU A 215 -10.45 -9.92 0.82
CA LEU A 215 -9.78 -10.89 -0.04
C LEU A 215 -9.58 -12.23 0.67
N ASP A 216 -9.50 -13.30 -0.11
CA ASP A 216 -9.01 -14.59 0.35
C ASP A 216 -7.55 -14.77 -0.13
N PRO A 217 -6.54 -14.53 0.73
CA PRO A 217 -5.14 -14.66 0.34
C PRO A 217 -4.67 -16.12 0.21
N PHE A 218 -5.51 -17.11 0.54
CA PHE A 218 -5.17 -18.54 0.51
C PHE A 218 -5.85 -19.30 -0.62
N SER A 219 -6.84 -18.67 -1.24
CA SER A 219 -7.44 -19.20 -2.45
C SER A 219 -6.41 -19.24 -3.57
N LYS A 220 -6.34 -20.37 -4.28
CA LYS A 220 -5.55 -20.50 -5.51
C LYS A 220 -6.04 -19.59 -6.63
N GLN A 221 -7.30 -19.17 -6.52
CA GLN A 221 -7.94 -18.25 -7.44
C GLN A 221 -8.11 -16.91 -6.75
N ALA A 222 -7.97 -15.82 -7.49
CA ALA A 222 -8.23 -14.49 -7.00
C ALA A 222 -9.72 -14.34 -6.64
N ASN A 223 -9.94 -14.12 -5.34
CA ASN A 223 -11.23 -13.90 -4.71
C ASN A 223 -11.13 -12.63 -3.86
N PHE A 224 -11.67 -11.52 -4.36
CA PHE A 224 -11.62 -10.23 -3.66
C PHE A 224 -12.82 -9.32 -4.00
N ASP A 225 -13.03 -8.32 -3.16
CA ASP A 225 -14.00 -7.23 -3.31
C ASP A 225 -13.34 -5.97 -2.76
N PHE A 226 -13.12 -4.97 -3.61
CA PHE A 226 -12.45 -3.71 -3.28
C PHE A 226 -13.30 -2.52 -3.71
N ASN A 227 -13.36 -1.54 -2.82
CA ASN A 227 -14.03 -0.27 -3.04
C ASN A 227 -13.07 0.86 -2.67
N ALA A 228 -12.84 1.79 -3.59
CA ALA A 228 -12.03 2.98 -3.35
C ALA A 228 -12.78 4.25 -3.72
N GLU A 229 -12.57 5.31 -2.96
CA GLU A 229 -13.20 6.61 -3.18
C GLU A 229 -12.22 7.75 -2.88
N VAL A 230 -12.24 8.77 -3.73
CA VAL A 230 -11.61 10.07 -3.52
C VAL A 230 -12.62 11.16 -3.87
N GLN A 231 -12.77 12.16 -3.00
CA GLN A 231 -13.71 13.26 -3.23
C GLN A 231 -12.99 14.59 -3.38
N ARG A 232 -13.46 15.39 -4.34
CA ARG A 232 -13.17 16.83 -4.49
C ARG A 232 -11.68 17.17 -4.44
N PHE A 233 -10.83 16.38 -5.10
CA PHE A 233 -9.41 16.71 -5.14
C PHE A 233 -9.13 17.70 -6.28
N SER A 234 -8.28 18.70 -6.00
CA SER A 234 -7.86 19.68 -7.01
C SER A 234 -6.81 19.06 -7.93
N VAL A 235 -7.03 19.13 -9.24
CA VAL A 235 -6.06 18.65 -10.25
C VAL A 235 -4.71 19.35 -10.14
N LYS A 236 -4.71 20.60 -9.65
CA LYS A 236 -3.49 21.38 -9.42
C LYS A 236 -2.54 20.70 -8.44
N ASN A 237 -3.08 19.94 -7.47
CA ASN A 237 -2.26 19.23 -6.49
C ASN A 237 -1.63 17.95 -7.09
N LEU A 238 -2.05 17.53 -8.28
CA LEU A 238 -1.52 16.40 -9.05
C LEU A 238 -0.86 16.83 -10.36
N ASP A 239 -0.50 18.12 -10.48
CA ASP A 239 0.11 18.70 -11.68
C ASP A 239 1.29 17.86 -12.22
N THR A 240 2.21 17.47 -11.33
CA THR A 240 3.34 16.61 -11.66
C THR A 240 2.91 15.25 -12.20
N VAL A 241 1.89 14.62 -11.60
CA VAL A 241 1.38 13.32 -12.07
C VAL A 241 0.79 13.47 -13.48
N PHE A 242 -0.03 14.48 -13.71
CA PHE A 242 -0.60 14.72 -15.04
C PHE A 242 0.47 15.00 -16.08
N LYS A 243 1.49 15.80 -15.75
CA LYS A 243 2.62 16.09 -16.64
C LYS A 243 3.51 14.89 -16.94
N VAL A 244 3.63 13.93 -16.02
CA VAL A 244 4.54 12.78 -16.16
C VAL A 244 3.88 11.60 -16.86
N TYR A 245 2.56 11.45 -16.71
CA TYR A 245 1.86 10.27 -17.23
C TYR A 245 0.85 10.59 -18.33
N THR A 246 0.54 11.87 -18.60
CA THR A 246 -0.49 12.25 -19.58
C THR A 246 0.00 13.32 -20.55
N PRO A 247 -0.54 13.38 -21.79
CA PRO A 247 -0.18 14.41 -22.77
C PRO A 247 -0.79 15.77 -22.44
N PHE A 248 -1.62 15.84 -21.40
CA PHE A 248 -2.35 17.02 -21.00
C PHE A 248 -1.62 17.78 -19.91
N ASP A 249 -1.62 19.10 -20.03
CA ASP A 249 -1.32 20.00 -18.92
C ASP A 249 -2.65 20.59 -18.40
N ILE A 250 -2.99 20.30 -17.15
CA ILE A 250 -4.29 20.67 -16.55
C ILE A 250 -4.08 21.84 -15.57
N GLU A 251 -4.69 22.98 -15.85
CA GLU A 251 -4.50 24.20 -15.08
C GLU A 251 -5.45 24.30 -13.87
N ALA A 252 -6.68 23.80 -14.01
CA ALA A 252 -7.71 23.87 -12.97
C ALA A 252 -8.76 22.78 -13.13
N GLY A 253 -9.43 22.43 -12.03
CA GLY A 253 -10.49 21.43 -11.99
C GLY A 253 -10.56 20.70 -10.67
N GLY A 254 -11.75 20.21 -10.33
CA GLY A 254 -11.96 19.26 -9.25
C GLY A 254 -12.26 17.87 -9.81
N ILE A 255 -11.69 16.83 -9.21
CA ILE A 255 -11.98 15.44 -9.58
C ILE A 255 -12.61 14.71 -8.38
N ASP A 256 -13.70 14.02 -8.67
CA ASP A 256 -14.27 12.98 -7.83
C ASP A 256 -13.97 11.63 -8.50
N GLY A 257 -13.56 10.63 -7.70
CA GLY A 257 -13.21 9.32 -8.20
C GLY A 257 -13.79 8.22 -7.33
N ALA A 258 -14.34 7.18 -7.97
CA ALA A 258 -14.80 5.98 -7.28
C ALA A 258 -14.42 4.75 -8.09
N MET A 259 -14.05 3.67 -7.41
CA MET A 259 -13.70 2.39 -8.01
C MET A 259 -14.35 1.27 -7.22
N GLU A 260 -14.96 0.32 -7.93
CA GLU A 260 -15.51 -0.91 -7.37
C GLU A 260 -14.99 -2.07 -8.21
N LEU A 261 -14.31 -3.04 -7.59
CA LEU A 261 -13.73 -4.20 -8.25
C LEU A 261 -14.03 -5.46 -7.46
N VAL A 262 -14.59 -6.45 -8.13
CA VAL A 262 -14.87 -7.77 -7.56
C VAL A 262 -14.24 -8.83 -8.45
N ALA A 263 -13.48 -9.73 -7.84
CA ALA A 263 -13.02 -10.94 -8.49
C ALA A 263 -13.59 -12.16 -7.76
N LYS A 264 -14.15 -13.09 -8.54
CA LYS A 264 -14.57 -14.39 -8.03
C LYS A 264 -14.08 -15.49 -8.95
N ASP A 265 -13.32 -16.43 -8.42
CA ASP A 265 -12.74 -17.55 -9.15
C ASP A 265 -11.99 -17.07 -10.41
N ASN A 266 -11.19 -16.01 -10.26
CA ASN A 266 -10.49 -15.28 -11.32
C ASN A 266 -11.36 -14.52 -12.32
N ASN A 267 -12.68 -14.47 -12.15
CA ASN A 267 -13.53 -13.67 -13.01
C ASN A 267 -13.70 -12.27 -12.40
N LEU A 268 -13.21 -11.25 -13.10
CA LEU A 268 -13.21 -9.86 -12.67
C LEU A 268 -14.40 -9.11 -13.26
N ASN A 269 -15.09 -8.37 -12.40
CA ASN A 269 -16.10 -7.39 -12.79
C ASN A 269 -15.99 -6.16 -11.90
N GLY A 270 -16.21 -4.98 -12.45
CA GLY A 270 -16.18 -3.74 -11.71
C GLY A 270 -16.34 -2.52 -12.60
N TYR A 271 -16.02 -1.37 -12.04
CA TYR A 271 -15.96 -0.11 -12.77
C TYR A 271 -15.08 0.91 -12.07
N VAL A 272 -14.63 1.88 -12.83
CA VAL A 272 -14.09 3.15 -12.34
C VAL A 272 -15.02 4.27 -12.80
N LYS A 273 -15.27 5.23 -11.91
CA LYS A 273 -15.99 6.47 -12.20
C LYS A 273 -15.07 7.63 -11.89
N ALA A 274 -15.01 8.59 -12.80
CA ALA A 274 -14.37 9.86 -12.59
C ALA A 274 -15.34 10.97 -12.97
N GLY A 275 -15.55 11.92 -12.06
CA GLY A 275 -16.29 13.15 -12.31
C GLY A 275 -15.31 14.31 -12.29
N VAL A 276 -15.34 15.15 -13.33
CA VAL A 276 -14.50 16.34 -13.40
C VAL A 276 -15.39 17.58 -13.43
N GLN A 277 -15.04 18.56 -12.60
CA GLN A 277 -15.75 19.83 -12.45
C GLN A 277 -14.82 20.98 -12.82
N ASN A 278 -15.32 21.94 -13.61
CA ASN A 278 -14.59 23.16 -13.98
C ASN A 278 -13.17 22.88 -14.54
N LEU A 279 -13.04 21.88 -15.41
CA LEU A 279 -11.77 21.50 -15.99
C LEU A 279 -11.26 22.59 -16.94
N ARG A 280 -9.99 22.95 -16.83
CA ARG A 280 -9.31 23.83 -17.77
C ARG A 280 -7.97 23.22 -18.15
N VAL A 281 -7.79 22.94 -19.44
CA VAL A 281 -6.55 22.39 -20.01
C VAL A 281 -5.75 23.50 -20.66
N PHE A 282 -4.46 23.58 -20.31
CA PHE A 282 -3.55 24.62 -20.78
C PHE A 282 -2.98 24.30 -22.16
N SER A 283 -2.53 23.06 -22.37
CA SER A 283 -1.95 22.63 -23.65
C SER A 283 -1.99 21.11 -23.83
N TRP A 284 -1.98 20.71 -25.10
CA TRP A 284 -1.76 19.34 -25.55
C TRP A 284 -0.30 19.18 -26.01
N ARG A 285 0.39 18.13 -25.55
CA ARG A 285 1.73 17.77 -26.03
C ARG A 285 1.65 16.57 -26.97
N GLU A 286 2.15 16.72 -28.19
CA GLU A 286 2.16 15.65 -29.22
C GLU A 286 3.21 14.56 -28.93
N ASP A 287 4.28 14.90 -28.22
CA ASP A 287 5.42 14.01 -27.98
C ASP A 287 5.44 13.52 -26.53
N ILE A 288 4.68 12.46 -26.23
CA ILE A 288 5.01 11.58 -25.09
C ILE A 288 5.85 10.44 -25.63
N GLU A 289 7.06 10.28 -25.09
CA GLU A 289 7.84 9.06 -25.28
C GLU A 289 7.00 7.87 -24.81
N LYS A 290 6.60 7.03 -25.77
CA LYS A 290 5.92 5.76 -25.52
C LYS A 290 6.90 4.82 -24.86
N ASP A 291 6.89 4.81 -23.53
CA ASP A 291 7.63 3.84 -22.73
C ASP A 291 6.66 2.86 -22.08
N ASP A 292 6.78 1.59 -22.46
CA ASP A 292 5.91 0.47 -22.03
C ASP A 292 6.18 0.04 -20.57
N ASP A 293 7.18 0.64 -19.92
CA ASP A 293 7.74 0.24 -18.62
C ASP A 293 7.19 1.03 -17.41
N GLY A 294 6.47 2.13 -17.66
CA GLY A 294 5.85 2.92 -16.58
C GLY A 294 4.54 2.30 -16.09
N ILE A 295 4.43 1.99 -14.80
CA ILE A 295 3.23 1.34 -14.20
C ILE A 295 1.92 2.10 -14.46
N PHE A 296 1.99 3.42 -14.68
CA PHE A 296 0.84 4.27 -14.98
C PHE A 296 0.73 4.69 -16.45
N THR A 297 1.77 4.54 -17.29
CA THR A 297 1.75 5.04 -18.69
C THR A 297 0.64 4.37 -19.50
N ALA A 298 0.52 3.04 -19.40
CA ALA A 298 -0.52 2.27 -20.06
C ALA A 298 -1.95 2.66 -19.63
N ILE A 299 -2.12 3.07 -18.36
CA ILE A 299 -3.40 3.57 -17.82
C ILE A 299 -3.72 4.96 -18.37
N PHE A 300 -2.77 5.73 -18.89
CA PHE A 300 -3.07 7.07 -19.38
C PHE A 300 -3.12 7.17 -20.91
N GLU A 301 -2.39 6.32 -21.64
CA GLU A 301 -2.44 6.26 -23.10
C GLU A 301 -3.83 5.91 -23.65
N GLY A 302 -4.58 5.02 -22.99
CA GLY A 302 -5.96 4.70 -23.37
C GLY A 302 -6.96 5.84 -23.10
N SER A 303 -6.66 6.71 -22.15
CA SER A 303 -7.58 7.78 -21.70
C SER A 303 -7.59 9.01 -22.61
N VAL A 304 -6.68 9.08 -23.58
CA VAL A 304 -6.51 10.22 -24.51
C VAL A 304 -7.79 10.53 -25.29
N ASP A 305 -8.42 9.52 -25.89
CA ASP A 305 -9.62 9.71 -26.73
C ASP A 305 -10.84 10.10 -25.87
N LEU A 306 -10.92 9.59 -24.63
CA LEU A 306 -11.95 9.94 -23.66
C LEU A 306 -11.79 11.40 -23.22
N LEU A 307 -10.58 11.80 -22.82
CA LEU A 307 -10.29 13.17 -22.38
C LEU A 307 -10.48 14.17 -23.53
N GLY A 308 -10.12 13.81 -24.76
CA GLY A 308 -10.41 14.62 -25.95
C GLY A 308 -11.91 14.88 -26.13
N SER A 309 -12.74 13.84 -26.03
CA SER A 309 -14.21 13.96 -26.16
C SER A 309 -14.85 14.78 -25.04
N ILE A 310 -14.27 14.75 -23.83
CA ILE A 310 -14.69 15.58 -22.68
C ILE A 310 -14.33 17.04 -22.90
N LEU A 311 -13.17 17.31 -23.51
CA LEU A 311 -12.61 18.65 -23.74
C LEU A 311 -13.21 19.37 -24.97
N GLU A 312 -13.78 18.64 -25.92
CA GLU A 312 -14.46 19.24 -27.08
C GLU A 312 -15.84 19.84 -26.74
N ASN A 313 -16.38 19.57 -25.55
CA ASN A 313 -17.72 20.02 -25.16
C ASN A 313 -17.67 21.18 -24.15
N ASP A 314 -17.45 22.39 -24.67
CA ASP A 314 -17.29 23.67 -23.94
C ASP A 314 -18.45 24.04 -22.99
N GLU A 315 -19.63 23.37 -23.06
CA GLU A 315 -20.83 23.77 -22.32
C GLU A 315 -21.12 22.94 -21.04
N SER A 316 -20.37 21.89 -20.73
CA SER A 316 -20.73 20.99 -19.61
C SER A 316 -20.01 21.32 -18.29
N LYS A 317 -20.77 21.69 -17.25
CA LYS A 317 -20.26 22.07 -15.91
C LYS A 317 -19.71 20.89 -15.08
N LEU A 318 -20.13 19.68 -15.40
CA LEU A 318 -19.69 18.42 -14.79
C LEU A 318 -19.62 17.36 -15.88
N VAL A 319 -18.46 16.75 -16.05
CA VAL A 319 -18.31 15.61 -16.96
C VAL A 319 -17.97 14.37 -16.15
N ALA A 320 -18.88 13.40 -16.16
CA ALA A 320 -18.70 12.13 -15.47
C ALA A 320 -18.53 11.00 -16.49
N ALA A 321 -17.41 10.28 -16.39
CA ALA A 321 -17.14 9.07 -17.14
C ALA A 321 -17.27 7.86 -16.22
N ARG A 322 -17.92 6.80 -16.71
CA ARG A 322 -17.94 5.49 -16.07
C ARG A 322 -17.34 4.47 -17.03
N ILE A 323 -16.26 3.83 -16.60
CA ILE A 323 -15.51 2.86 -17.38
C ILE A 323 -15.76 1.48 -16.74
N PRO A 324 -16.46 0.55 -17.42
CA PRO A 324 -16.61 -0.81 -16.92
C PRO A 324 -15.26 -1.55 -16.99
N ILE A 325 -15.02 -2.44 -16.04
CA ILE A 325 -13.82 -3.28 -15.97
C ILE A 325 -14.30 -4.73 -15.92
N GLU A 326 -13.99 -5.50 -16.97
CA GLU A 326 -14.34 -6.92 -17.07
C GLU A 326 -13.11 -7.68 -17.57
N GLY A 327 -12.89 -8.91 -17.07
CA GLY A 327 -11.77 -9.71 -17.52
C GLY A 327 -11.61 -11.03 -16.78
N GLN A 328 -10.69 -11.86 -17.25
CA GLN A 328 -10.27 -13.08 -16.57
C GLN A 328 -8.84 -12.91 -16.06
N LEU A 329 -8.64 -13.15 -14.77
CA LEU A 329 -7.34 -13.13 -14.11
C LEU A 329 -6.60 -14.42 -14.47
N ASP A 330 -5.36 -14.33 -14.93
CA ASP A 330 -4.57 -15.53 -15.22
C ASP A 330 -4.25 -16.31 -13.93
N ASN A 331 -4.31 -17.64 -14.02
CA ASN A 331 -3.85 -18.54 -12.95
C ASN A 331 -2.32 -18.60 -12.98
N ALA A 332 -1.62 -17.95 -12.05
CA ALA A 332 -0.21 -18.21 -11.85
C ALA A 332 0.25 -17.82 -10.44
N ASP A 333 1.30 -18.51 -9.97
CA ASP A 333 2.21 -18.21 -8.85
C ASP A 333 2.83 -16.80 -8.95
N VAL A 334 1.99 -15.79 -9.07
CA VAL A 334 2.31 -14.39 -9.23
C VAL A 334 1.64 -13.71 -8.05
N SER A 335 2.40 -12.90 -7.31
CA SER A 335 1.87 -12.15 -6.17
C SER A 335 0.54 -11.50 -6.54
N THR A 336 -0.46 -11.66 -5.68
CA THR A 336 -1.81 -11.11 -5.84
C THR A 336 -1.79 -9.64 -6.27
N PHE A 337 -0.76 -8.88 -5.87
CA PHE A 337 -0.56 -7.50 -6.27
C PHE A 337 -0.23 -7.33 -7.76
N GLN A 338 0.69 -8.14 -8.31
CA GLN A 338 1.03 -8.13 -9.74
C GLN A 338 -0.13 -8.62 -10.61
N ALA A 339 -0.88 -9.62 -10.16
CA ALA A 339 -2.09 -10.05 -10.85
C ALA A 339 -3.13 -8.92 -10.93
N VAL A 340 -3.36 -8.21 -9.82
CA VAL A 340 -4.26 -7.05 -9.77
C VAL A 340 -3.75 -5.91 -10.66
N THR A 341 -2.45 -5.58 -10.65
CA THR A 341 -1.91 -4.50 -11.50
C THR A 341 -1.88 -4.85 -12.98
N SER A 342 -1.52 -6.08 -13.36
CA SER A 342 -1.60 -6.57 -14.74
C SER A 342 -3.03 -6.54 -15.26
N VAL A 343 -3.99 -6.79 -14.40
CA VAL A 343 -5.41 -6.79 -14.74
C VAL A 343 -5.96 -5.39 -14.83
N LEU A 344 -5.57 -4.48 -13.94
CA LEU A 344 -5.84 -3.06 -14.12
C LEU A 344 -5.23 -2.57 -15.44
N LYS A 345 -4.00 -2.97 -15.80
CA LYS A 345 -3.37 -2.67 -17.10
C LYS A 345 -4.24 -3.19 -18.26
N ASN A 346 -4.62 -4.47 -18.24
CA ASN A 346 -5.34 -5.12 -19.34
C ASN A 346 -6.82 -4.69 -19.46
N ALA A 347 -7.55 -4.65 -18.35
CA ALA A 347 -8.96 -4.25 -18.34
C ALA A 347 -9.13 -2.76 -18.66
N PHE A 348 -8.16 -1.93 -18.29
CA PHE A 348 -8.13 -0.54 -18.72
C PHE A 348 -8.01 -0.48 -20.25
N PHE A 349 -7.09 -1.20 -20.89
CA PHE A 349 -6.97 -1.23 -22.36
C PHE A 349 -8.22 -1.74 -23.10
N ASP A 350 -8.91 -2.76 -22.60
CA ASP A 350 -10.08 -3.32 -23.27
C ASP A 350 -11.34 -2.45 -23.13
N ALA A 351 -11.47 -1.70 -22.03
CA ALA A 351 -12.59 -0.79 -21.82
C ALA A 351 -12.63 0.38 -22.84
N PHE A 352 -11.49 0.81 -23.39
CA PHE A 352 -11.42 1.86 -24.42
C PHE A 352 -11.78 1.38 -25.83
N LYS A 353 -11.85 0.08 -26.08
CA LYS A 353 -12.40 -0.45 -27.35
C LYS A 353 -13.92 -0.33 -27.40
N MET A 354 -14.58 -0.09 -26.26
CA MET A 354 -16.02 0.16 -26.19
C MET A 354 -16.28 1.66 -26.35
N LYS A 355 -17.10 2.04 -27.33
CA LYS A 355 -17.51 3.43 -27.55
C LYS A 355 -18.17 3.98 -26.28
N VAL A 356 -17.79 5.19 -25.90
CA VAL A 356 -18.33 5.92 -24.74
C VAL A 356 -19.77 6.33 -25.06
N ASP A 357 -20.72 5.45 -24.77
CA ASP A 357 -22.13 5.65 -25.15
C ASP A 357 -22.94 6.45 -24.10
N ASN A 358 -22.37 6.83 -22.95
CA ASN A 358 -23.10 7.55 -21.90
C ASN A 358 -22.24 8.57 -21.13
N VAL A 359 -22.07 9.75 -21.71
CA VAL A 359 -21.70 10.97 -20.96
C VAL A 359 -22.99 11.50 -20.31
N ILE A 360 -23.14 11.32 -18.99
CA ILE A 360 -24.30 11.85 -18.26
C ILE A 360 -24.02 13.31 -17.92
N SER A 361 -24.60 14.22 -18.69
CA SER A 361 -24.73 15.63 -18.34
C SER A 361 -25.79 15.78 -17.25
N PHE A 362 -25.42 16.35 -16.10
CA PHE A 362 -26.37 16.76 -15.05
C PHE A 362 -26.84 18.21 -15.27
N GLU A 363 -27.37 18.52 -16.44
CA GLU A 363 -28.17 19.73 -16.67
C GLU A 363 -29.42 19.37 -17.49
N ASP A 364 -30.50 19.07 -16.77
CA ASP A 364 -31.90 19.44 -17.07
C ASP A 364 -32.89 18.47 -16.38
N THR A 365 -33.05 18.61 -15.05
CA THR A 365 -34.26 18.13 -14.37
C THR A 365 -35.26 19.23 -14.04
N ASP A 366 -35.02 20.47 -14.47
CA ASP A 366 -35.93 21.58 -14.24
C ASP A 366 -36.13 22.39 -15.53
N ASN A 367 -36.96 21.87 -16.44
CA ASN A 367 -37.95 22.66 -17.22
C ASN A 367 -38.50 21.86 -18.43
N LYS A 368 -39.68 21.24 -18.28
CA LYS A 368 -40.89 21.80 -18.91
C LYS A 368 -42.18 21.06 -18.50
N PRO A 369 -43.30 21.81 -18.43
CA PRO A 369 -44.64 21.29 -18.24
C PRO A 369 -45.29 20.96 -19.60
N ASP A 370 -46.22 20.01 -19.61
CA ASP A 370 -47.42 19.98 -20.48
C ASP A 370 -48.34 18.91 -19.90
N ASN A 371 -49.51 19.23 -19.35
CA ASN A 371 -50.69 19.89 -19.92
C ASN A 371 -51.38 19.07 -21.02
N ASN A 372 -52.70 18.97 -20.86
CA ASN A 372 -53.62 18.05 -21.54
C ASN A 372 -53.84 18.38 -23.03
N GLY A 373 -54.30 17.34 -23.77
CA GLY A 373 -55.07 17.43 -25.02
C GLY A 373 -54.39 16.62 -26.15
N ASN A 374 -55.00 15.62 -26.79
CA ASN A 374 -56.41 15.38 -27.08
C ASN A 374 -56.66 13.88 -27.33
#